data_AF-S4PV36-F1
#
_entry.id   AF-S4PV36-F1
#
_cell.length_a   1.000
_cell.length_b   1.000
_cell.length_c   1.000
_cell.angle_alpha   90.00
_cell.angle_beta   90.00
_cell.angle_gamma   90.00
#
_symmetry.space_group_name_H-M   'P 1'
#
loop_
_entity.id
_entity.type
_entity.pdbx_description
1 polymer ?
#
loop_
_entity_poly.entity_id
_entity_poly.type
_entity_poly.pdbx_seq_one_letter_code
_entity_poly.pdbx_strand_id
1 'polypeptide(L)'
;MREGCKDHSEPIREWARSRQLGAFPRRDMADVRVDQLLVRLGHPEVYVHQGNCEHLFTFSDVRLLNPTDPLRLSVYPFHTAISQNQTIYCTTCAEFGAKWIVTGCSRVPFDPAFFCETCFKLYLYKDGKKICDFKAYCYRGNEINLLKPNS
;
A
#
# COMPACT_ATOMS: atom_id res chain seq x y z
N MET A 1 15.12 -10.75 -12.98
CA MET A 1 14.45 -9.44 -13.09
C MET A 1 13.81 -9.35 -14.45
N ARG A 2 12.50 -9.12 -14.52
CA ARG A 2 11.76 -9.01 -15.79
C ARG A 2 12.19 -7.76 -16.56
N GLU A 3 12.06 -7.80 -17.88
CA GLU A 3 12.32 -6.65 -18.76
C GLU A 3 11.47 -5.45 -18.32
N GLY A 4 12.11 -4.30 -18.08
CA GLY A 4 11.48 -3.07 -17.59
C GLY A 4 11.44 -2.87 -16.07
N CYS A 5 11.77 -3.88 -15.25
CA CYS A 5 11.90 -3.69 -13.80
C CYS A 5 13.28 -3.08 -13.49
N LYS A 6 13.32 -1.97 -12.72
CA LYS A 6 14.57 -1.32 -12.28
C LYS A 6 14.87 -1.64 -10.81
N ASP A 7 16.13 -1.95 -10.51
CA ASP A 7 16.60 -2.14 -9.14
C ASP A 7 16.99 -0.78 -8.56
N HIS A 8 16.09 -0.21 -7.75
CA HIS A 8 16.32 1.07 -7.09
C HIS A 8 17.18 0.94 -5.83
N SER A 9 17.41 -0.28 -5.32
CA SER A 9 18.24 -0.54 -4.15
C SER A 9 19.74 -0.52 -4.46
N GLU A 10 20.14 -0.60 -5.73
CA GLU A 10 21.53 -0.70 -6.16
C GLU A 10 22.43 0.41 -5.58
N PRO A 11 22.09 1.72 -5.69
CA PRO A 11 22.92 2.78 -5.12
C PRO A 11 23.07 2.69 -3.60
N ILE A 12 22.02 2.23 -2.90
CA ILE A 12 22.03 2.06 -1.44
C ILE A 12 22.96 0.91 -1.05
N ARG A 13 22.93 -0.19 -1.82
CA ARG A 13 23.79 -1.36 -1.58
C ARG A 13 25.26 -1.05 -1.88
N GLU A 14 25.53 -0.25 -2.91
CA GLU A 14 26.89 0.25 -3.20
C GLU A 14 27.40 1.17 -2.09
N TRP A 15 26.59 2.14 -1.67
CA TRP A 15 26.91 2.99 -0.52
C TRP A 15 27.18 2.17 0.74
N ALA A 16 26.32 1.19 1.06
CA ALA A 16 26.49 0.34 2.23
C ALA A 16 27.77 -0.51 2.16
N ARG A 17 28.16 -0.97 0.98
CA ARG A 17 29.43 -1.67 0.74
C ARG A 17 30.63 -0.75 0.99
N SER A 18 30.58 0.48 0.51
CA SER A 18 31.64 1.48 0.76
C SER A 18 31.84 1.79 2.25
N ARG A 19 30.77 1.62 3.05
CA ARG A 19 30.74 1.84 4.49
C ARG A 19 30.96 0.56 5.32
N GLN A 20 31.20 -0.58 4.66
CA GLN A 20 31.40 -1.88 5.31
C GLN A 20 30.24 -2.29 6.24
N LEU A 21 29.01 -1.91 5.90
CA LEU A 21 27.81 -2.19 6.71
C LEU A 21 27.27 -3.63 6.57
N GLY A 22 28.00 -4.49 5.86
CA GLY A 22 27.65 -5.88 5.61
C GLY A 22 27.05 -6.13 4.22
N ALA A 23 26.57 -7.36 4.03
CA ALA A 23 25.99 -7.80 2.77
C ALA A 23 24.48 -7.57 2.75
N PHE A 24 24.01 -6.95 1.67
CA PHE A 24 22.60 -6.76 1.37
C PHE A 24 22.28 -7.58 0.11
N PRO A 25 21.91 -8.86 0.25
CA PRO A 25 21.61 -9.71 -0.88
C PRO A 25 20.29 -9.29 -1.53
N ARG A 26 20.19 -9.48 -2.85
CA ARG A 26 18.93 -9.35 -3.58
C ARG A 26 18.56 -10.67 -4.22
N ARG A 27 17.26 -10.96 -4.34
CA ARG A 27 16.72 -12.14 -5.02
C ARG A 27 15.51 -11.75 -5.87
N ASP A 28 15.26 -12.48 -6.94
CA ASP A 28 14.02 -12.33 -7.71
C ASP A 28 12.88 -12.98 -6.93
N MET A 29 11.78 -12.24 -6.69
CA MET A 29 10.62 -12.74 -5.96
C MET A 29 9.93 -13.91 -6.68
N ALA A 30 10.12 -14.05 -7.99
CA ALA A 30 9.57 -15.17 -8.75
C ALA A 30 10.26 -16.51 -8.43
N ASP A 31 11.52 -16.46 -7.98
CA ASP A 31 12.40 -17.62 -7.86
C ASP A 31 12.77 -17.95 -6.40
N VAL A 32 12.28 -17.17 -5.43
CA VAL A 32 12.64 -17.32 -4.01
C VAL A 32 11.40 -17.42 -3.12
N ARG A 33 11.45 -18.34 -2.16
CA ARG A 33 10.43 -18.43 -1.09
C ARG A 33 10.91 -17.72 0.17
N VAL A 34 9.97 -17.33 1.03
CA VAL A 34 10.27 -16.63 2.30
C VAL A 34 11.20 -17.44 3.20
N ASP A 35 11.05 -18.76 3.25
CA ASP A 35 11.89 -19.67 4.04
C ASP A 35 13.30 -19.87 3.48
N GLN A 36 13.59 -19.34 2.29
CA GLN A 36 14.93 -19.36 1.67
C GLN A 36 15.68 -18.03 1.87
N LEU A 37 15.04 -17.03 2.48
CA LEU A 37 15.64 -15.74 2.75
C LEU A 37 16.49 -15.80 4.02
N LEU A 38 17.66 -15.15 3.98
CA LEU A 38 18.42 -14.88 5.18
C LEU A 38 17.80 -13.67 5.88
N VAL A 39 17.04 -13.94 6.94
CA VAL A 39 16.26 -12.92 7.65
C VAL A 39 17.06 -12.33 8.81
N ARG A 40 17.01 -11.00 8.94
CA ARG A 40 17.51 -10.28 10.12
C ARG A 40 16.30 -9.72 10.88
N LEU A 41 16.11 -10.17 12.11
CA LEU A 41 15.00 -9.70 12.94
C LEU A 41 15.13 -8.19 13.23
N GLY A 42 14.02 -7.47 13.10
CA GLY A 42 13.95 -6.02 13.32
C GLY A 42 14.65 -5.17 12.26
N HIS A 43 15.24 -5.78 11.24
CA HIS A 43 15.88 -5.05 10.14
C HIS A 43 14.85 -4.76 9.03
N PRO A 44 14.84 -3.54 8.45
CA PRO A 44 13.97 -3.23 7.32
C PRO A 44 14.40 -3.99 6.06
N GLU A 45 13.46 -4.72 5.50
CA GLU A 45 13.55 -5.40 4.20
C GLU A 45 12.69 -4.65 3.18
N VAL A 46 13.04 -4.78 1.89
CA VAL A 46 12.30 -4.16 0.80
C VAL A 46 11.93 -5.19 -0.25
N TYR A 47 10.69 -5.12 -0.74
CA TYR A 47 10.29 -5.83 -1.95
C TYR A 47 9.73 -4.86 -2.99
N VAL A 48 9.94 -5.17 -4.27
CA VAL A 48 9.49 -4.35 -5.39
C VAL A 48 8.42 -5.10 -6.19
N HIS A 49 7.21 -4.57 -6.20
CA HIS A 49 6.07 -5.10 -6.95
C HIS A 49 5.79 -4.22 -8.19
N GLN A 50 5.32 -4.83 -9.28
CA GLN A 50 4.97 -4.15 -10.55
C GLN A 50 6.07 -3.26 -11.16
N GLY A 51 7.33 -3.51 -10.81
CA GLY A 51 8.51 -2.89 -11.42
C GLY A 51 8.91 -1.51 -10.89
N ASN A 52 8.07 -0.87 -10.09
CA ASN A 52 8.36 0.45 -9.50
C ASN A 52 7.69 0.71 -8.13
N CYS A 53 6.91 -0.24 -7.59
CA CYS A 53 6.23 -0.07 -6.31
C CYS A 53 7.05 -0.73 -5.19
N GLU A 54 7.71 0.08 -4.38
CA GLU A 54 8.55 -0.39 -3.27
C GLU A 54 7.75 -0.50 -1.98
N HIS A 55 7.90 -1.62 -1.29
CA HIS A 55 7.25 -1.87 -0.02
C HIS A 55 8.27 -2.30 1.01
N LEU A 56 8.33 -1.52 2.10
CA LEU A 56 9.13 -1.84 3.27
C LEU A 56 8.35 -2.79 4.17
N PHE A 57 9.05 -3.77 4.72
CA PHE A 57 8.52 -4.67 5.74
C PHE A 57 9.65 -5.12 6.67
N THR A 58 9.31 -5.72 7.80
CA THR A 58 10.29 -6.21 8.77
C THR A 58 9.83 -7.56 9.30
N PHE A 59 10.77 -8.47 9.52
CA PHE A 59 10.50 -9.66 10.32
C PHE A 59 10.67 -9.28 11.80
N SER A 60 9.56 -9.08 12.50
CA SER A 60 9.56 -8.63 13.90
C SER A 60 9.80 -9.76 14.89
N ASP A 61 9.33 -10.97 14.57
CA ASP A 61 9.40 -12.14 15.44
C ASP A 61 9.47 -13.44 14.62
N VAL A 62 10.13 -14.46 15.18
CA VAL A 62 10.15 -15.82 14.66
C VAL A 62 10.02 -16.76 15.86
N ARG A 63 9.01 -17.63 15.81
CA ARG A 63 8.73 -18.59 16.88
C ARG A 63 8.44 -19.97 16.32
N LEU A 64 8.62 -20.98 17.17
CA LEU A 64 8.18 -22.35 16.88
C LEU A 64 6.66 -22.43 16.86
N LEU A 65 6.15 -23.42 16.13
CA LEU A 65 4.73 -23.72 16.03
C LEU A 65 4.19 -24.10 17.42
N ASN A 66 3.14 -23.41 17.83
CA ASN A 66 2.42 -23.62 19.09
C ASN A 66 1.20 -24.53 18.85
N PRO A 67 0.78 -25.35 19.83
CA PRO A 67 -0.48 -26.11 19.75
C PRO A 67 -1.73 -25.27 19.41
N THR A 68 -1.73 -23.96 19.68
CA THR A 68 -2.84 -23.05 19.32
C THR A 68 -2.78 -22.51 17.90
N ASP A 69 -1.70 -22.76 17.16
CA ASP A 69 -1.56 -22.29 15.79
C ASP A 69 -2.36 -23.16 14.82
N PRO A 70 -2.83 -22.58 13.70
CA PRO A 70 -3.35 -23.38 12.61
C PRO A 70 -2.30 -24.38 12.12
N LEU A 71 -2.61 -25.68 12.17
CA LEU A 71 -1.70 -26.75 11.74
C LEU A 71 -1.77 -27.03 10.23
N ARG A 72 -2.84 -26.59 9.56
CA ARG A 72 -3.02 -26.80 8.12
C ARG A 72 -2.23 -25.75 7.35
N LEU A 73 -1.24 -26.19 6.56
CA LEU A 73 -0.44 -25.29 5.72
C LEU A 73 -1.29 -24.45 4.76
N SER A 74 -2.43 -24.96 4.30
CA SER A 74 -3.32 -24.26 3.36
C SER A 74 -3.99 -23.01 3.92
N VAL A 75 -3.93 -22.77 5.24
CA VAL A 75 -4.45 -21.53 5.84
C VAL A 75 -3.40 -20.42 5.88
N TYR A 76 -2.13 -20.72 5.59
CA TYR A 76 -1.06 -19.73 5.50
C TYR A 76 -0.88 -19.24 4.05
N PRO A 77 -0.45 -17.98 3.85
CA PRO A 77 -0.28 -16.95 4.88
C PRO A 77 -1.63 -16.48 5.46
N PHE A 78 -1.67 -16.15 6.75
CA PHE A 78 -2.84 -15.54 7.38
C PHE A 78 -2.47 -14.28 8.16
N HIS A 79 -3.44 -13.38 8.31
CA HIS A 79 -3.25 -12.14 9.03
C HIS A 79 -3.45 -12.36 10.53
N THR A 80 -2.44 -12.02 11.34
CA THR A 80 -2.55 -12.00 12.81
C THR A 80 -3.06 -10.66 13.33
N ALA A 81 -2.80 -9.59 12.58
CA ALA A 81 -3.29 -8.24 12.83
C ALA A 81 -3.42 -7.51 11.50
N ILE A 82 -4.38 -6.60 11.41
CA ILE A 82 -4.54 -5.66 10.30
C ILE A 82 -4.55 -4.27 10.92
N SER A 83 -3.66 -3.39 10.43
CA SER A 83 -3.66 -2.00 10.86
C SER A 83 -5.02 -1.39 10.54
N GLN A 84 -5.66 -0.76 11.53
CA GLN A 84 -6.86 0.01 11.29
C GLN A 84 -6.45 1.26 10.51
N ASN A 85 -6.80 1.34 9.22
CA ASN A 85 -6.67 2.63 8.55
C ASN A 85 -7.80 3.52 9.08
N GLN A 86 -7.50 4.79 9.35
CA GLN A 86 -8.59 5.73 9.61
C GLN A 86 -9.38 5.91 8.31
N THR A 87 -10.71 5.80 8.39
CA THR A 87 -11.57 6.09 7.24
C THR A 87 -11.40 7.55 6.86
N ILE A 88 -10.98 7.81 5.64
CA ILE A 88 -10.94 9.16 5.07
C ILE A 88 -12.35 9.48 4.58
N TYR A 89 -13.01 10.41 5.26
CA TYR A 89 -14.35 10.86 4.88
C TYR A 89 -14.31 11.88 3.74
N CYS A 90 -15.42 11.97 3.01
CA CYS A 90 -15.64 12.98 1.99
C CYS A 90 -15.45 14.39 2.58
N THR A 91 -14.64 15.23 1.95
CA THR A 91 -14.38 16.60 2.39
C THR A 91 -15.60 17.52 2.26
N THR A 92 -16.62 17.12 1.49
CA THR A 92 -17.84 17.91 1.28
C THR A 92 -18.94 17.58 2.28
N CYS A 93 -19.26 16.30 2.48
CA CYS A 93 -20.36 15.91 3.37
C CYS A 93 -19.89 15.42 4.75
N ALA A 94 -18.62 15.05 4.92
CA ALA A 94 -18.06 14.45 6.13
C ALA A 94 -18.78 13.19 6.66
N GLU A 95 -19.70 12.61 5.88
CA GLU A 95 -20.56 11.51 6.30
C GLU A 95 -20.13 10.18 5.68
N PHE A 96 -19.85 10.18 4.37
CA PHE A 96 -19.51 8.97 3.63
C PHE A 96 -18.00 8.89 3.37
N GLY A 97 -17.46 7.68 3.45
CA GLY A 97 -16.07 7.41 3.08
C GLY A 97 -15.77 7.84 1.64
N ALA A 98 -14.63 8.48 1.45
CA ALA A 98 -14.14 8.87 0.14
C ALA A 98 -13.93 7.65 -0.77
N LYS A 99 -14.24 7.83 -2.06
CA LYS A 99 -13.98 6.90 -3.16
C LYS A 99 -13.17 7.53 -4.30
N TRP A 100 -13.01 8.85 -4.27
CA TRP A 100 -12.32 9.61 -5.29
C TRP A 100 -11.32 10.59 -4.66
N ILE A 101 -10.12 10.63 -5.21
CA ILE A 101 -9.14 11.69 -5.02
C ILE A 101 -9.22 12.62 -6.23
N VAL A 102 -9.39 13.91 -5.99
CA VAL A 102 -9.45 14.95 -7.02
C VAL A 102 -8.26 15.89 -6.84
N THR A 103 -7.55 16.18 -7.93
CA THR A 103 -6.37 17.06 -7.94
C THR A 103 -6.45 18.10 -9.05
N GLY A 104 -5.82 19.26 -8.84
CA GLY A 104 -5.77 20.36 -9.80
C GLY A 104 -7.12 21.03 -10.08
N CYS A 105 -8.10 20.89 -9.18
CA CYS A 105 -9.41 21.48 -9.30
C CYS A 105 -9.45 22.85 -8.61
N SER A 106 -9.66 23.93 -9.36
CA SER A 106 -9.72 25.30 -8.80
C SER A 106 -10.95 25.58 -7.92
N ARG A 107 -11.93 24.67 -7.92
CA ARG A 107 -13.19 24.80 -7.18
C ARG A 107 -13.16 24.19 -5.78
N VAL A 108 -12.11 23.44 -5.45
CA VAL A 108 -11.98 22.81 -4.12
C VAL A 108 -10.97 23.58 -3.27
N PRO A 109 -11.19 23.68 -1.95
CA PRO A 109 -10.31 24.42 -1.05
C PRO A 109 -8.98 23.69 -0.76
N PHE A 110 -8.86 22.41 -1.12
CA PHE A 110 -7.70 21.56 -0.83
C PHE A 110 -7.29 20.76 -2.06
N ASP A 111 -5.99 20.52 -2.24
CA ASP A 111 -5.43 19.68 -3.31
C ASP A 111 -4.38 18.72 -2.70
N PRO A 112 -4.63 17.41 -2.60
CA PRO A 112 -5.82 16.69 -3.08
C PRO A 112 -7.09 16.90 -2.23
N ALA A 113 -8.26 16.84 -2.87
CA ALA A 113 -9.57 16.76 -2.21
C ALA A 113 -10.18 15.35 -2.33
N PHE A 114 -10.89 14.91 -1.29
CA PHE A 114 -11.45 13.56 -1.20
C PHE A 114 -12.98 13.58 -1.27
N PHE A 115 -13.57 12.82 -2.19
CA PHE A 115 -15.03 12.81 -2.39
C PHE A 115 -15.61 11.40 -2.26
N CYS A 116 -16.79 11.30 -1.65
CA CYS A 116 -17.67 10.13 -1.86
C CYS A 116 -18.25 10.18 -3.29
N GLU A 117 -18.82 9.05 -3.75
CA GLU A 117 -19.39 8.92 -5.10
C GLU A 117 -20.42 10.02 -5.42
N THR A 118 -21.32 10.27 -4.47
CA THR A 118 -22.45 11.21 -4.66
C THR A 118 -21.96 12.64 -4.76
N CYS A 119 -21.16 13.10 -3.79
CA CYS A 119 -20.61 14.47 -3.81
C CYS A 119 -19.70 14.69 -5.02
N PHE A 120 -18.91 13.68 -5.43
CA PHE A 120 -18.07 13.79 -6.63
C PHE A 120 -18.91 14.12 -7.87
N LYS A 121 -20.01 13.39 -8.11
CA LYS A 121 -20.90 13.63 -9.25
C LYS A 121 -21.64 14.95 -9.13
N LEU A 122 -22.26 15.23 -7.98
CA LEU A 122 -23.07 16.44 -7.80
C LEU A 122 -22.24 17.73 -7.83
N TYR A 123 -21.02 17.70 -7.29
CA TYR A 123 -20.21 18.90 -7.13
C TYR A 123 -19.34 19.20 -8.36
N LEU A 124 -18.87 18.17 -9.08
CA LEU A 124 -17.92 18.33 -10.18
C LEU A 124 -18.50 18.05 -11.57
N TYR A 125 -19.74 17.56 -11.64
CA TYR A 125 -20.43 17.32 -12.91
C TYR A 125 -21.79 18.01 -12.94
N LYS A 126 -22.15 18.49 -14.13
CA LYS A 126 -23.49 18.96 -14.47
C LYS A 126 -23.87 18.34 -15.80
N ASP A 127 -25.02 17.67 -15.85
CA ASP A 127 -25.51 16.99 -17.05
C ASP A 127 -24.47 16.00 -17.65
N GLY A 128 -23.74 15.31 -16.78
CA GLY A 128 -22.69 14.35 -17.17
C GLY A 128 -21.39 14.99 -17.66
N LYS A 129 -21.29 16.33 -17.73
CA LYS A 129 -20.09 17.05 -18.14
C LYS A 129 -19.35 17.62 -16.93
N LYS A 130 -18.02 17.57 -16.96
CA LYS A 130 -17.18 18.21 -15.96
C LYS A 130 -17.42 19.72 -15.98
N ILE A 131 -17.56 20.31 -14.79
CA ILE A 131 -17.77 21.77 -14.66
C ILE A 131 -16.45 22.56 -14.53
N CYS A 132 -15.32 21.87 -14.39
CA CYS A 132 -13.98 22.44 -14.37
C CYS A 132 -12.94 21.36 -14.76
N ASP A 133 -11.71 21.80 -15.02
CA ASP A 133 -10.60 20.89 -15.28
C ASP A 133 -10.06 20.30 -13.97
N PHE A 134 -9.95 18.97 -13.93
CA PHE A 134 -9.37 18.23 -12.82
C PHE A 134 -9.00 16.81 -13.24
N LYS A 135 -8.07 16.22 -12.49
CA LYS A 135 -7.77 14.78 -12.52
C LYS A 135 -8.46 14.09 -11.34
N ALA A 136 -9.06 12.93 -11.59
CA ALA A 136 -9.72 12.13 -10.57
C ALA A 136 -9.18 10.70 -10.58
N TYR A 137 -8.92 10.17 -9.40
CA TYR A 137 -8.38 8.82 -9.19
C TYR A 137 -9.25 8.08 -8.19
N CYS A 138 -9.44 6.77 -8.40
CA CYS A 138 -10.17 5.96 -7.45
C CYS A 138 -9.36 5.82 -6.15
N TYR A 139 -10.00 6.10 -5.02
CA TYR A 139 -9.44 5.90 -3.69
C TYR A 139 -9.99 4.63 -3.08
N ARG A 140 -9.12 3.63 -2.93
CA ARG A 140 -9.45 2.31 -2.37
C ARG A 140 -9.00 2.15 -0.91
N GLY A 141 -8.35 3.17 -0.32
CA GLY A 141 -7.79 3.07 1.04
C GLY A 141 -8.85 2.77 2.10
N ASN A 142 -10.09 3.26 1.91
CA ASN A 142 -11.22 2.97 2.80
C ASN A 142 -11.79 1.54 2.65
N GLU A 143 -11.51 0.84 1.55
CA GLU A 143 -12.00 -0.53 1.34
C GLU A 143 -11.17 -1.57 2.10
N ILE A 144 -9.98 -1.16 2.55
CA ILE A 144 -9.08 -1.95 3.39
C ILE A 144 -9.53 -1.88 4.87
N ASN A 145 -10.49 -1.01 5.21
CA ASN A 145 -11.03 -0.89 6.56
C ASN A 145 -12.02 -2.00 6.90
N LEU A 146 -11.56 -2.95 7.72
CA LEU A 146 -12.36 -4.04 8.27
C LEU A 146 -13.52 -3.58 9.17
N LEU A 147 -13.47 -2.34 9.68
CA LEU A 147 -14.51 -1.77 10.54
C LEU A 147 -15.64 -1.09 9.77
N LYS A 148 -15.69 -1.23 8.43
CA LYS A 148 -16.81 -0.69 7.68
C LYS A 148 -18.10 -1.36 8.17
N PRO A 149 -19.07 -0.62 8.76
CA PRO A 149 -20.37 -1.20 9.04
C PRO A 149 -20.96 -1.68 7.71
N ASN A 150 -21.47 -2.90 7.69
CA ASN A 150 -22.27 -3.39 6.57
C ASN A 150 -23.54 -2.54 6.52
N SER A 151 -23.51 -1.51 5.66
CA SER A 151 -24.67 -0.73 5.26
C SER A 151 -25.56 -1.55 4.35
#